data_AF-A0A931DGD2-F1
#
_entry.id   AF-A0A931DGD2-F1
#
_cell.length_a   1.000
_cell.length_b   1.000
_cell.length_c   1.000
_cell.angle_alpha   90.00
_cell.angle_beta   90.00
_cell.angle_gamma   90.00
#
_symmetry.space_group_name_H-M   'P 1'
#
loop_
_entity.id
_entity.type
_entity.pdbx_description
1 polymer ?
#
loop_
_entity_poly.entity_id
_entity_poly.type
_entity_poly.pdbx_seq_one_letter_code
_entity_poly.pdbx_strand_id
1 'polypeptide(L)'
;MVLRLFGALGLEAAEVDRLGGLVNEAYAESVPRRVDAGVSFRAGAGVELGRAARALRVFESMVVPELLRTAEYGAAAGKRAGAEADRAAVLVDGDRRFTFVLAEAVLRTWPGSGECMSGQFAHLLTASERPNVRLGVLPGSVPLGRAAVPLHGFTVYDEAAVTVETFTRELTLSDAEEVRAYAEVFEGFERAAVFGDRARDLVKRAACDLEEALHSIH
;
A
#
# COMPACT_ATOMS: atom_id res chain seq x y z
N MET A 1 -10.70 -5.38 -20.00
CA MET A 1 -11.03 -5.88 -21.36
C MET A 1 -12.46 -5.50 -21.76
N VAL A 2 -13.48 -5.81 -20.93
CA VAL A 2 -14.89 -5.51 -21.20
C VAL A 2 -15.20 -4.00 -21.31
N LEU A 3 -14.72 -3.14 -20.42
CA LEU A 3 -14.97 -1.69 -20.54
C LEU A 3 -14.22 -1.01 -21.70
N ARG A 4 -13.05 -1.53 -22.09
CA ARG A 4 -12.37 -1.10 -23.32
C ARG A 4 -13.14 -1.52 -24.56
N LEU A 5 -13.84 -2.65 -24.51
CA LEU A 5 -14.81 -3.04 -25.52
C LEU A 5 -15.96 -2.01 -25.54
N PHE A 6 -16.54 -1.65 -24.39
CA PHE A 6 -17.64 -0.68 -24.33
C PHE A 6 -17.25 0.70 -24.83
N GLY A 7 -16.05 1.18 -24.48
CA GLY A 7 -15.49 2.41 -25.03
C GLY A 7 -15.19 2.32 -26.53
N ALA A 8 -14.66 1.18 -27.01
CA ALA A 8 -14.45 0.94 -28.44
C ALA A 8 -15.76 0.78 -29.24
N LEU A 9 -16.85 0.38 -28.56
CA LEU A 9 -18.20 0.28 -29.09
C LEU A 9 -18.98 1.61 -29.01
N GLY A 10 -18.39 2.66 -28.41
CA GLY A 10 -19.01 3.99 -28.33
C GLY A 10 -20.27 4.05 -27.48
N LEU A 11 -20.34 3.25 -26.40
CA LEU A 11 -21.53 3.21 -25.55
C LEU A 11 -21.64 4.45 -24.65
N GLU A 12 -22.87 4.96 -24.52
CA GLU A 12 -23.21 6.07 -23.62
C GLU A 12 -23.04 5.68 -22.15
N ALA A 13 -22.75 6.65 -21.28
CA ALA A 13 -22.41 6.41 -19.87
C ALA A 13 -23.48 5.60 -19.11
N ALA A 14 -24.76 5.88 -19.34
CA ALA A 14 -25.85 5.14 -18.72
C ALA A 14 -25.93 3.67 -19.17
N GLU A 15 -25.55 3.38 -20.43
CA GLU A 15 -25.52 2.02 -20.98
C GLU A 15 -24.31 1.25 -20.43
N VAL A 16 -23.16 1.93 -20.24
CA VAL A 16 -21.98 1.37 -19.58
C VAL A 16 -22.29 0.99 -18.13
N ASP A 17 -22.99 1.85 -17.39
CA ASP A 17 -23.40 1.58 -16.01
C ASP A 17 -24.38 0.40 -15.93
N ARG A 18 -25.37 0.34 -16.84
CA ARG A 18 -26.33 -0.79 -16.91
C ARG A 18 -25.62 -2.11 -17.21
N LEU A 19 -24.73 -2.13 -18.21
CA LEU A 19 -24.00 -3.33 -18.60
C LEU A 19 -22.97 -3.74 -17.53
N GLY A 20 -22.36 -2.78 -16.83
CA GLY A 20 -21.53 -3.04 -15.66
C GLY A 20 -22.31 -3.76 -14.56
N GLY A 21 -23.54 -3.31 -14.27
CA GLY A 21 -24.44 -3.96 -13.32
C GLY A 21 -24.78 -5.41 -13.69
N LEU A 22 -25.16 -5.65 -14.95
CA LEU A 22 -25.49 -7.00 -15.44
C LEU A 22 -24.28 -7.94 -15.42
N VAL A 23 -23.10 -7.42 -15.74
CA VAL A 23 -21.86 -8.18 -15.66
C VAL A 23 -21.58 -8.58 -14.21
N ASN A 24 -21.79 -7.67 -13.25
CA ASN A 24 -21.64 -7.96 -11.82
C ASN A 24 -22.66 -9.00 -11.31
N GLU A 25 -23.92 -8.92 -11.73
CA GLU A 25 -24.96 -9.91 -11.38
C GLU A 25 -24.64 -11.29 -11.96
N ALA A 26 -24.26 -11.35 -13.24
CA ALA A 26 -23.85 -12.60 -13.88
C ALA A 26 -22.59 -13.21 -13.23
N TYR A 27 -21.68 -12.38 -12.71
CA TYR A 27 -20.55 -12.83 -11.92
C TYR A 27 -20.97 -13.42 -10.56
N ALA A 28 -21.94 -12.79 -9.88
CA ALA A 28 -22.44 -13.24 -8.59
C ALA A 28 -23.11 -14.63 -8.63
N GLU A 29 -23.71 -15.01 -9.76
CA GLU A 29 -24.41 -16.30 -9.91
C GLU A 29 -23.49 -17.50 -10.23
N SER A 30 -22.17 -17.31 -10.45
CA SER A 30 -21.26 -18.37 -10.94
C SER A 30 -20.19 -18.81 -9.91
N VAL A 31 -20.29 -20.02 -9.32
CA VAL A 31 -19.31 -20.56 -8.33
C VAL A 31 -19.16 -22.10 -8.47
N PRO A 32 -17.95 -22.72 -8.56
CA PRO A 32 -17.04 -22.93 -7.42
C PRO A 32 -15.52 -22.89 -7.70
N ARG A 33 -15.05 -22.11 -8.69
CA ARG A 33 -13.63 -21.75 -8.79
C ARG A 33 -13.51 -20.26 -9.04
N ARG A 34 -13.26 -19.52 -7.96
CA ARG A 34 -12.83 -18.11 -8.00
C ARG A 34 -11.57 -18.02 -8.85
N VAL A 35 -11.72 -17.57 -10.08
CA VAL A 35 -10.67 -16.85 -10.81
C VAL A 35 -11.06 -15.40 -10.74
N ASP A 36 -11.13 -14.88 -9.51
CA ASP A 36 -11.39 -13.47 -9.27
C ASP A 36 -10.23 -12.68 -9.85
N ALA A 37 -10.52 -11.89 -10.86
CA ALA A 37 -9.76 -10.70 -11.09
C ALA A 37 -10.76 -9.56 -10.96
N GLY A 38 -10.98 -9.09 -9.73
CA GLY A 38 -11.63 -7.80 -9.45
C GLY A 38 -10.78 -6.67 -10.03
N VAL A 39 -10.77 -6.56 -11.36
CA VAL A 39 -9.83 -5.70 -12.06
C VAL A 39 -10.34 -4.28 -12.03
N SER A 40 -9.76 -3.44 -11.18
CA SER A 40 -9.68 -2.03 -11.50
C SER A 40 -8.70 -1.86 -12.66
N PHE A 41 -9.19 -1.36 -13.80
CA PHE A 41 -8.36 -1.04 -14.96
C PHE A 41 -7.94 0.44 -14.97
N ARG A 42 -8.14 1.17 -13.86
CA ARG A 42 -7.77 2.58 -13.77
C ARG A 42 -6.38 2.73 -13.17
N ALA A 43 -5.37 2.73 -14.05
CA ALA A 43 -4.05 3.21 -13.67
C ALA A 43 -4.17 4.61 -13.07
N GLY A 44 -3.70 4.80 -11.83
CA GLY A 44 -3.76 6.08 -11.12
C GLY A 44 -4.95 6.26 -10.18
N ALA A 45 -5.84 5.27 -10.02
CA ALA A 45 -6.96 5.35 -9.08
C ALA A 45 -6.50 5.59 -7.63
N GLY A 46 -5.42 4.94 -7.18
CA GLY A 46 -4.84 5.21 -5.86
C GLY A 46 -4.39 6.66 -5.65
N VAL A 47 -3.95 7.36 -6.71
CA VAL A 47 -3.55 8.77 -6.62
C VAL A 47 -4.78 9.67 -6.47
N GLU A 48 -5.84 9.43 -7.23
CA GLU A 48 -7.08 10.21 -7.12
C GLU A 48 -7.78 9.98 -5.77
N LEU A 49 -7.90 8.72 -5.35
CA LEU A 49 -8.44 8.34 -4.05
C LEU A 49 -7.58 8.92 -2.92
N GLY A 50 -6.26 8.83 -3.03
CA GLY A 50 -5.32 9.41 -2.09
C GLY A 50 -5.46 10.92 -1.98
N ARG A 51 -5.74 11.63 -3.08
CA ARG A 51 -6.01 13.08 -3.08
C ARG A 51 -7.38 13.42 -2.50
N ALA A 52 -8.39 12.57 -2.60
CA ALA A 52 -9.70 12.82 -2.02
C ALA A 52 -9.79 12.45 -0.53
N ALA A 53 -9.04 11.43 -0.09
CA ALA A 53 -9.18 10.84 1.23
C ALA A 53 -8.58 11.69 2.36
N ARG A 54 -9.25 11.70 3.51
CA ARG A 54 -8.76 12.37 4.74
C ARG A 54 -7.92 11.44 5.61
N ALA A 55 -8.19 10.14 5.57
CA ALA A 55 -7.44 9.13 6.29
C ALA A 55 -6.95 8.03 5.34
N LEU A 56 -5.66 7.73 5.42
CA LEU A 56 -5.06 6.61 4.69
C LEU A 56 -4.49 5.62 5.70
N ARG A 57 -4.87 4.35 5.55
CA ARG A 57 -4.32 3.22 6.31
C ARG A 57 -3.58 2.32 5.34
N VAL A 58 -2.26 2.26 5.46
CA VAL A 58 -1.39 1.60 4.50
C VAL A 58 -0.67 0.45 5.18
N PHE A 59 -0.85 -0.76 4.65
CA PHE A 59 -0.10 -1.93 5.06
C PHE A 59 0.86 -2.33 3.94
N GLU A 60 2.12 -2.61 4.27
CA GLU A 60 3.08 -3.16 3.33
C GLU A 60 3.78 -4.38 3.91
N SER A 61 3.87 -5.45 3.12
CA SER A 61 4.50 -6.70 3.54
C SER A 61 5.99 -6.79 3.19
N MET A 62 6.42 -6.17 2.08
CA MET A 62 7.77 -6.38 1.55
C MET A 62 8.45 -5.11 1.01
N VAL A 63 7.72 -4.03 0.75
CA VAL A 63 8.28 -2.81 0.13
C VAL A 63 7.98 -1.59 0.99
N VAL A 64 8.79 -0.54 0.90
CA VAL A 64 8.46 0.74 1.55
C VAL A 64 7.24 1.35 0.84
N PRO A 65 6.22 1.85 1.56
CA PRO A 65 5.05 2.48 0.95
C PRO A 65 5.45 3.64 0.06
N GLU A 66 4.77 3.83 -1.08
CA GLU A 66 5.14 4.88 -2.04
C GLU A 66 5.23 6.28 -1.43
N LEU A 67 4.35 6.60 -0.48
CA LEU A 67 4.32 7.89 0.21
C LEU A 67 5.57 8.15 1.08
N LEU A 68 6.27 7.09 1.47
CA LEU A 68 7.45 7.14 2.35
C LEU A 68 8.75 6.85 1.61
N ARG A 69 8.76 6.76 0.28
CA ARG A 69 9.97 6.47 -0.48
C ARG A 69 10.83 7.72 -0.66
N THR A 70 12.13 7.57 -0.50
CA THR A 70 13.10 8.53 -1.04
C THR A 70 13.21 8.37 -2.55
N ALA A 71 13.72 9.40 -3.23
CA ALA A 71 13.95 9.33 -4.67
C ALA A 71 14.94 8.21 -5.03
N GLU A 72 15.96 8.00 -4.19
CA GLU A 72 16.96 6.96 -4.36
C GLU A 72 16.34 5.56 -4.22
N TYR A 73 15.46 5.35 -3.22
CA TYR A 73 14.74 4.08 -3.08
C TYR A 73 13.83 3.83 -4.28
N GLY A 74 13.05 4.85 -4.71
CA GLY A 74 12.16 4.75 -5.86
C GLY A 74 12.89 4.35 -7.14
N ALA A 75 14.03 4.98 -7.40
CA ALA A 75 14.89 4.66 -8.53
C ALA A 75 15.46 3.24 -8.44
N ALA A 76 15.97 2.83 -7.27
CA ALA A 76 16.50 1.49 -7.05
C ALA A 76 15.42 0.39 -7.21
N ALA A 77 14.18 0.69 -6.81
CA ALA A 77 13.03 -0.20 -6.98
C ALA A 77 12.48 -0.24 -8.42
N GLY A 78 13.13 0.43 -9.37
CA GLY A 78 12.76 0.41 -10.80
C GLY A 78 11.52 1.23 -11.14
N LYS A 79 11.06 2.13 -10.26
CA LYS A 79 9.98 3.08 -10.58
C LYS A 79 10.60 4.35 -11.21
N ARG A 80 9.97 4.87 -12.27
CA ARG A 80 10.44 6.07 -12.98
C ARG A 80 10.22 7.34 -12.15
N ALA A 81 11.25 8.16 -12.05
CA ALA A 81 11.21 9.49 -11.45
C ALA A 81 10.11 10.36 -12.08
N GLY A 82 9.27 10.96 -11.23
CA GLY A 82 8.23 11.92 -11.65
C GLY A 82 6.91 11.79 -10.89
N ALA A 83 6.65 10.65 -10.24
CA ALA A 83 5.48 10.47 -9.37
C ALA A 83 5.77 10.76 -7.88
N GLU A 84 7.04 10.88 -7.47
CA GLU A 84 7.41 11.11 -6.06
C GLU A 84 7.15 12.53 -5.55
N ALA A 85 7.36 13.57 -6.37
CA ALA A 85 7.27 14.96 -5.90
C ALA A 85 5.84 15.36 -5.47
N ASP A 86 4.83 14.90 -6.21
CA ASP A 86 3.42 15.10 -5.87
C ASP A 86 3.00 14.32 -4.61
N ARG A 87 3.71 13.25 -4.26
CA ARG A 87 3.36 12.34 -3.15
C ARG A 87 3.93 12.79 -1.81
N ALA A 88 5.16 13.31 -1.80
CA ALA A 88 5.75 13.89 -0.58
C ALA A 88 4.94 15.11 -0.09
N ALA A 89 4.35 15.87 -1.02
CA ALA A 89 3.46 16.99 -0.71
C ALA A 89 2.19 16.55 0.05
N VAL A 90 1.67 15.34 -0.20
CA VAL A 90 0.47 14.82 0.48
C VAL A 90 0.70 14.63 1.98
N LEU A 91 1.92 14.25 2.39
CA LEU A 91 2.27 14.13 3.82
C LEU A 91 2.41 15.48 4.54
N VAL A 92 2.50 16.60 3.79
CA VAL A 92 2.58 17.96 4.35
C VAL A 92 1.19 18.50 4.70
N ASP A 93 0.13 17.94 4.11
CA ASP A 93 -1.25 18.29 4.44
C ASP A 93 -1.60 17.82 5.87
N GLY A 94 -1.68 18.78 6.79
CA GLY A 94 -1.96 18.54 8.20
C GLY A 94 -3.40 18.12 8.51
N ASP A 95 -4.34 18.33 7.57
CA ASP A 95 -5.74 17.93 7.74
C ASP A 95 -5.95 16.44 7.41
N ARG A 96 -4.95 15.80 6.82
CA ARG A 96 -4.95 14.36 6.51
C ARG A 96 -4.26 13.58 7.60
N ARG A 97 -4.64 12.31 7.76
CA ARG A 97 -4.04 11.38 8.72
C ARG A 97 -3.56 10.12 8.02
N PHE A 98 -2.35 9.70 8.34
CA PHE A 98 -1.73 8.53 7.76
C PHE A 98 -1.38 7.53 8.87
N THR A 99 -1.81 6.28 8.71
CA THR A 99 -1.36 5.16 9.54
C THR A 99 -0.66 4.16 8.64
N PHE A 100 0.64 3.99 8.83
CA PHE A 100 1.46 3.03 8.12
C PHE A 100 1.77 1.87 9.05
N VAL A 101 1.54 0.63 8.59
CA VAL A 101 1.98 -0.58 9.26
C VAL A 101 2.87 -1.36 8.30
N LEU A 102 4.15 -1.48 8.64
CA LEU A 102 5.13 -2.19 7.83
C LEU A 102 5.40 -3.55 8.46
N ALA A 103 5.33 -4.65 7.71
CA ALA A 103 5.95 -5.88 8.16
C ALA A 103 7.46 -5.66 8.33
N GLU A 104 8.07 -6.27 9.34
CA GLU A 104 9.52 -6.14 9.58
C GLU A 104 10.36 -6.53 8.34
N ALA A 105 9.85 -7.43 7.50
CA ALA A 105 10.45 -7.81 6.22
C ALA A 105 10.65 -6.64 5.24
N VAL A 106 9.84 -5.57 5.33
CA VAL A 106 10.03 -4.33 4.56
C VAL A 106 11.39 -3.69 4.87
N LEU A 107 11.85 -3.77 6.12
CA LEU A 107 13.14 -3.21 6.55
C LEU A 107 14.32 -4.09 6.11
N ARG A 108 14.04 -5.32 5.66
CA ARG A 108 15.04 -6.35 5.31
C ARG A 108 15.11 -6.66 3.82
N THR A 109 14.18 -6.12 3.03
CA THR A 109 14.10 -6.36 1.60
C THR A 109 14.56 -5.12 0.87
N TRP A 110 15.80 -5.13 0.39
CA TRP A 110 16.45 -3.95 -0.17
C TRP A 110 16.44 -3.99 -1.70
N PRO A 111 16.00 -2.92 -2.38
CA PRO A 111 16.14 -2.84 -3.83
C PRO A 111 17.60 -2.59 -4.23
N GLY A 112 18.01 -3.18 -5.36
CA GLY A 112 19.36 -3.02 -5.91
C GLY A 112 20.45 -3.51 -4.95
N SER A 113 21.50 -2.70 -4.76
CA SER A 113 22.61 -2.99 -3.84
C SER A 113 22.30 -2.69 -2.37
N GLY A 114 21.15 -2.08 -2.06
CA GLY A 114 20.79 -1.65 -0.71
C GLY A 114 21.42 -0.34 -0.24
N GLU A 115 22.32 0.27 -1.01
CA GLU A 115 22.94 1.57 -0.67
C GLU A 115 21.91 2.69 -0.41
N CYS A 116 20.78 2.67 -1.13
CA CYS A 116 19.70 3.63 -0.95
C CYS A 116 19.02 3.54 0.44
N MET A 117 19.18 2.41 1.15
CA MET A 117 18.42 2.13 2.36
C MET A 117 18.86 2.96 3.56
N SER A 118 20.11 3.42 3.61
CA SER A 118 20.57 4.30 4.70
C SER A 118 19.76 5.61 4.74
N GLY A 119 19.64 6.28 3.58
CA GLY A 119 18.79 7.45 3.41
C GLY A 119 17.31 7.14 3.63
N GLN A 120 16.86 5.96 3.17
CA GLN A 120 15.47 5.52 3.36
C GLN A 120 15.10 5.32 4.83
N PHE A 121 15.97 4.74 5.66
CA PHE A 121 15.72 4.56 7.09
C PHE A 121 15.70 5.90 7.82
N ALA A 122 16.63 6.81 7.51
CA ALA A 122 16.61 8.17 8.05
C ALA A 122 15.30 8.91 7.69
N HIS A 123 14.81 8.71 6.47
CA HIS A 123 13.53 9.26 6.02
C HIS A 123 12.34 8.68 6.80
N LEU A 124 12.29 7.36 7.03
CA LEU A 124 11.23 6.73 7.83
C LEU A 124 11.20 7.27 9.28
N LEU A 125 12.37 7.44 9.90
CA LEU A 125 12.47 8.03 11.24
C LEU A 125 11.92 9.45 11.25
N THR A 126 12.35 10.30 10.32
CA THR A 126 11.88 11.69 10.18
C THR A 126 10.37 11.75 9.92
N ALA A 127 9.84 10.89 9.04
CA ALA A 127 8.41 10.83 8.75
C ALA A 127 7.59 10.42 9.98
N SER A 128 8.12 9.53 10.82
CA SER A 128 7.46 9.06 12.05
C SER A 128 7.30 10.14 13.15
N GLU A 129 8.00 11.27 13.02
CA GLU A 129 7.92 12.40 13.95
C GLU A 129 6.80 13.39 13.60
N ARG A 130 6.19 13.25 12.41
CA ARG A 130 5.11 14.13 11.99
C ARG A 130 3.82 13.84 12.77
N PRO A 131 3.08 14.88 13.21
CA PRO A 131 1.88 14.69 14.03
C PRO A 131 0.73 14.00 13.29
N ASN A 132 0.71 14.08 11.95
CA ASN A 132 -0.27 13.43 11.09
C ASN A 132 0.14 12.02 10.62
N VAL A 133 1.30 11.51 11.04
CA VAL A 133 1.83 10.20 10.65
C VAL A 133 1.96 9.28 11.85
N ARG A 134 1.31 8.11 11.77
CA ARG A 134 1.52 7.00 12.71
C ARG A 134 2.24 5.88 11.99
N LEU A 135 3.51 5.67 12.32
CA LEU A 135 4.32 4.58 11.79
C LEU A 135 4.40 3.42 12.79
N GLY A 136 3.94 2.26 12.35
CA GLY A 136 4.03 0.99 13.07
C GLY A 136 4.86 -0.03 12.30
N VAL A 137 5.50 -0.93 13.04
CA VAL A 137 6.19 -2.10 12.49
C VAL A 137 5.56 -3.35 13.09
N LEU A 138 5.14 -4.28 12.24
CA LEU A 138 4.68 -5.61 12.61
C LEU A 138 5.90 -6.54 12.70
N PRO A 139 6.35 -6.91 13.90
CA PRO A 139 7.55 -7.72 14.06
C PRO A 139 7.37 -9.12 13.45
N GLY A 140 8.44 -9.71 12.90
CA GLY A 140 8.38 -11.04 12.29
C GLY A 140 8.17 -12.19 13.29
N SER A 141 8.41 -11.93 14.57
CA SER A 141 8.44 -12.93 15.66
C SER A 141 7.28 -12.81 16.65
N VAL A 142 6.21 -12.06 16.32
CA VAL A 142 5.02 -11.96 17.17
C VAL A 142 3.90 -12.89 16.67
N PRO A 143 3.17 -13.56 17.57
CA PRO A 143 1.94 -14.25 17.21
C PRO A 143 0.93 -13.25 16.63
N LEU A 144 0.49 -13.48 15.40
CA LEU A 144 -0.53 -12.66 14.74
C LEU A 144 -1.92 -12.80 15.39
N GLY A 145 -2.11 -13.81 16.25
CA GLY A 145 -3.36 -14.05 16.95
C GLY A 145 -4.50 -14.29 15.97
N ARG A 146 -5.49 -13.39 15.97
CA ARG A 146 -6.61 -13.39 15.01
C ARG A 146 -6.36 -12.56 13.75
N ALA A 147 -5.24 -11.85 13.66
CA ALA A 147 -4.89 -11.14 12.44
C ALA A 147 -4.62 -12.15 11.32
N ALA A 148 -4.99 -11.79 10.09
CA ALA A 148 -4.68 -12.59 8.92
C ALA A 148 -3.16 -12.70 8.73
N VAL A 149 -2.70 -13.63 7.90
CA VAL A 149 -1.29 -13.65 7.48
C VAL A 149 -1.08 -12.53 6.46
N PRO A 150 -0.01 -11.70 6.58
CA PRO A 150 0.37 -10.74 5.56
C PRO A 150 0.65 -11.39 4.20
N LEU A 151 -0.23 -11.18 3.22
CA LEU A 151 -0.05 -11.72 1.87
C LEU A 151 0.58 -10.68 0.92
N HIS A 152 0.05 -9.47 0.93
CA HIS A 152 0.40 -8.37 0.03
C HIS A 152 0.14 -7.02 0.69
N GLY A 153 0.74 -5.97 0.14
CA GLY A 153 0.46 -4.60 0.55
C GLY A 153 -0.89 -4.10 0.03
N PHE A 154 -1.52 -3.20 0.80
CA PHE A 154 -2.77 -2.55 0.42
C PHE A 154 -2.95 -1.21 1.14
N THR A 155 -3.76 -0.34 0.57
CA THR A 155 -4.15 0.95 1.17
C THR A 155 -5.65 1.04 1.30
N VAL A 156 -6.15 1.35 2.49
CA VAL A 156 -7.55 1.73 2.74
C VAL A 156 -7.65 3.25 2.73
N TYR A 157 -8.57 3.77 1.92
CA TYR A 157 -8.87 5.20 1.79
C TYR A 157 -10.19 5.49 2.51
N ASP A 158 -10.09 6.16 3.65
CA ASP A 158 -11.20 6.36 4.59
C ASP A 158 -11.93 5.02 4.88
N GLU A 159 -13.19 4.91 4.49
CA GLU A 159 -13.99 3.67 4.47
C GLU A 159 -14.66 3.49 3.08
N ALA A 160 -14.08 4.12 2.06
CA ALA A 160 -14.70 4.24 0.74
C ALA A 160 -14.07 3.32 -0.31
N ALA A 161 -12.77 3.06 -0.21
CA ALA A 161 -12.07 2.24 -1.19
C ALA A 161 -10.81 1.59 -0.62
N VAL A 162 -10.35 0.54 -1.29
CA VAL A 162 -9.06 -0.11 -1.05
C VAL A 162 -8.30 -0.23 -2.35
N THR A 163 -6.99 0.04 -2.34
CA THR A 163 -6.10 -0.36 -3.44
C THR A 163 -5.14 -1.45 -3.03
N VAL A 164 -4.86 -2.36 -3.96
CA VAL A 164 -3.89 -3.46 -3.82
C VAL A 164 -2.93 -3.41 -5.00
N GLU A 165 -1.65 -3.18 -4.75
CA GLU A 165 -0.64 -3.21 -5.80
C GLU A 165 -0.23 -4.67 -6.04
N THR A 166 -0.25 -5.11 -7.30
CA THR A 166 0.29 -6.39 -7.76
C THR A 166 1.42 -6.14 -8.75
N PHE A 167 2.23 -7.16 -9.06
CA PHE A 167 3.32 -7.04 -10.04
C PHE A 167 2.89 -6.53 -11.43
N THR A 168 1.62 -6.69 -11.79
CA THR A 168 1.13 -6.37 -13.15
C THR A 168 0.12 -5.23 -13.20
N ARG A 169 -0.57 -4.97 -12.09
CA ARG A 169 -1.71 -4.03 -12.02
C ARG A 169 -2.02 -3.63 -10.57
N GLU A 170 -2.68 -2.49 -10.42
CA GLU A 170 -3.36 -2.10 -9.19
C GLU A 170 -4.81 -2.59 -9.24
N LEU A 171 -5.30 -3.19 -8.15
CA LEU A 171 -6.73 -3.46 -7.96
C LEU A 171 -7.31 -2.33 -7.11
N THR A 172 -8.56 -1.95 -7.38
CA THR A 172 -9.31 -0.96 -6.61
C THR A 172 -10.64 -1.59 -6.25
N LEU A 173 -10.88 -1.76 -4.96
CA LEU A 173 -12.10 -2.31 -4.39
C LEU A 173 -12.90 -1.14 -3.82
N SER A 174 -14.20 -1.10 -4.11
CA SER A 174 -15.12 -0.09 -3.58
C SER A 174 -16.44 -0.70 -3.10
N ASP A 175 -16.56 -2.03 -3.17
CA ASP A 175 -17.65 -2.73 -2.53
C ASP A 175 -17.53 -2.62 -1.00
N ALA A 176 -18.63 -2.29 -0.34
CA ALA A 176 -18.61 -1.98 1.08
C ALA A 176 -18.24 -3.18 1.97
N GLU A 177 -18.54 -4.42 1.54
CA GLU A 177 -18.14 -5.62 2.27
C GLU A 177 -16.66 -5.92 2.10
N GLU A 178 -16.13 -5.76 0.88
CA GLU A 178 -14.69 -5.89 0.61
C GLU A 178 -13.87 -4.85 1.37
N VAL A 179 -14.29 -3.58 1.34
CA VAL A 179 -13.61 -2.49 2.07
C VAL A 179 -13.62 -2.76 3.57
N ARG A 180 -14.76 -3.21 4.13
CA ARG A 180 -14.86 -3.59 5.55
C ARG A 180 -13.93 -4.74 5.90
N ALA A 181 -13.87 -5.78 5.08
CA ALA A 181 -13.00 -6.93 5.31
C ALA A 181 -11.51 -6.52 5.35
N TYR A 182 -11.08 -5.65 4.43
CA TYR A 182 -9.71 -5.11 4.43
C TYR A 182 -9.44 -4.19 5.62
N ALA A 183 -10.41 -3.39 6.05
CA ALA A 183 -10.29 -2.58 7.25
C ALA A 183 -10.10 -3.44 8.51
N GLU A 184 -10.88 -4.52 8.67
CA GLU A 184 -10.73 -5.47 9.77
C GLU A 184 -9.37 -6.18 9.78
N VAL A 185 -8.86 -6.55 8.60
CA VAL A 185 -7.51 -7.09 8.43
C VAL A 185 -6.46 -6.06 8.85
N PHE A 186 -6.58 -4.82 8.39
CA PHE A 186 -5.66 -3.74 8.79
C PHE A 186 -5.64 -3.53 10.29
N GLU A 187 -6.81 -3.47 10.94
CA GLU A 187 -6.88 -3.34 12.40
C GLU A 187 -6.22 -4.52 13.13
N GLY A 188 -6.31 -5.73 12.57
CA GLY A 188 -5.57 -6.89 13.05
C GLY A 188 -4.07 -6.65 13.06
N PHE A 189 -3.53 -6.14 11.95
CA PHE A 189 -2.11 -5.78 11.84
C PHE A 189 -1.73 -4.62 12.75
N GLU A 190 -2.57 -3.59 12.84
CA GLU A 190 -2.34 -2.45 13.72
C GLU A 190 -2.26 -2.90 15.19
N ARG A 191 -3.15 -3.78 15.65
CA ARG A 191 -3.10 -4.30 17.03
C ARG A 191 -1.85 -5.13 17.31
N ALA A 192 -1.32 -5.84 16.32
CA ALA A 192 -0.13 -6.68 16.45
C ALA A 192 1.18 -5.91 16.26
N ALA A 193 1.13 -4.72 15.65
CA ALA A 193 2.29 -3.88 15.39
C ALA A 193 2.75 -3.12 16.65
N VAL A 194 4.04 -2.79 16.68
CA VAL A 194 4.61 -1.84 17.64
C VAL A 194 4.69 -0.46 17.01
N PHE A 195 4.49 0.58 17.81
CA PHE A 195 4.49 1.99 17.38
C PHE A 195 5.46 2.83 18.23
N GLY A 196 5.70 4.08 17.80
CA GLY A 196 6.51 5.05 18.55
C GLY A 196 7.97 4.61 18.65
N ASP A 197 8.56 4.75 19.85
CA ASP A 197 9.97 4.42 20.08
C ASP A 197 10.31 2.98 19.69
N ARG A 198 9.43 2.01 20.00
CA ARG A 198 9.67 0.60 19.66
C ARG A 198 9.74 0.36 18.15
N ALA A 199 8.93 1.07 17.37
CA ALA A 199 9.00 1.02 15.91
C ALA A 199 10.29 1.68 15.41
N ARG A 200 10.66 2.85 15.95
CA ARG A 200 11.91 3.53 15.62
C ARG A 200 13.14 2.68 15.95
N ASP A 201 13.11 1.92 17.05
CA ASP A 201 14.20 1.03 17.44
C ASP A 201 14.35 -0.17 16.49
N LEU A 202 13.26 -0.66 15.90
CA LEU A 202 13.33 -1.67 14.82
C LEU A 202 13.96 -1.07 13.56
N VAL A 203 13.60 0.15 13.18
CA VAL A 203 14.19 0.85 12.02
C VAL A 203 15.68 1.10 12.23
N LYS A 204 16.09 1.58 13.42
CA LYS A 204 17.49 1.81 13.76
C LYS A 204 18.31 0.51 13.76
N ARG A 205 17.75 -0.58 14.29
CA ARG A 205 18.40 -1.90 14.22
C ARG A 205 18.60 -2.35 12.78
N ALA A 206 17.58 -2.19 11.92
CA ALA A 206 17.73 -2.50 10.50
C ALA A 206 18.80 -1.65 9.80
N ALA A 207 18.98 -0.39 10.21
CA ALA A 207 20.06 0.47 9.71
C ALA A 207 21.45 -0.02 10.15
N CYS A 208 21.63 -0.42 11.41
CA CYS A 208 22.89 -1.02 11.87
C CYS A 208 23.22 -2.30 11.10
N ASP A 209 22.24 -3.19 10.94
CA ASP A 209 22.44 -4.46 10.22
C ASP A 209 22.75 -4.24 8.73
N LEU A 210 22.21 -3.17 8.12
CA LEU A 210 22.57 -2.74 6.76
C LEU A 210 24.04 -2.32 6.68
N GLU A 211 24.52 -1.51 7.62
CA GLU A 211 25.92 -1.09 7.66
C GLU A 211 26.83 -2.33 7.74
N GLU A 212 26.56 -3.27 8.64
CA GLU A 212 27.32 -4.52 8.75
C GLU A 212 27.32 -5.33 7.44
N ALA A 213 26.17 -5.45 6.79
CA ALA A 213 26.03 -6.18 5.53
C ALA A 213 26.82 -5.52 4.39
N LEU A 214 26.75 -4.19 4.25
CA LEU A 214 27.48 -3.45 3.22
C LEU A 214 29.00 -3.51 3.43
N HIS A 215 29.48 -3.48 4.68
CA HIS A 215 30.90 -3.68 4.99
C HIS A 215 31.39 -5.10 4.70
N SER A 216 30.51 -6.10 4.72
CA SER A 216 30.87 -7.50 4.46
C SER A 216 30.93 -7.85 2.96
N ILE A 217 30.47 -6.95 2.09
CA ILE A 217 30.42 -7.14 0.62
C ILE A 217 31.65 -6.52 -0.07
N HIS A 218 32.44 -5.70 0.64
CA HIS A 218 33.69 -5.10 0.17
C HIS A 218 34.92 -5.78 0.78
#